data_AF-A0A2K2VHI9-F1
#
_entry.id   AF-A0A2K2VHI9-F1
#
_cell.length_a   1.000
_cell.length_b   1.000
_cell.length_c   1.000
_cell.angle_alpha   90.00
_cell.angle_beta   90.00
_cell.angle_gamma   90.00
#
_symmetry.space_group_name_H-M   'P 1'
#
loop_
_entity.id
_entity.type
_entity.pdbx_description
1 polymer ?
#
loop_
_entity_poly.entity_id
_entity_poly.type
_entity_poly.pdbx_seq_one_letter_code
_entity_poly.pdbx_strand_id
1 'polypeptide(L)'
;MNRKKIIATVKSQEEEKVPFSLKLPASLKEDIQSLAEKESVSMNSLIVVTLQSLINDDCGNELNKTKSFLVDYRDYLYHQLTGFYPTDPDEAIMKDTMKSKINALNSLLEDDK
;
A
#
# COMPACT_ATOMS: atom_id res chain seq x y z
N MET A 1 3.70 11.53 0.88
CA MET A 1 2.37 12.13 1.12
C MET A 1 2.34 13.58 0.64
N ASN A 2 1.43 13.96 -0.27
CA ASN A 2 1.39 15.30 -0.89
C ASN A 2 0.28 16.17 -0.27
N ARG A 3 0.67 17.11 0.60
CA ARG A 3 -0.23 18.04 1.31
C ARG A 3 -1.20 18.80 0.40
N LYS A 4 -0.76 19.18 -0.81
CA LYS A 4 -1.62 19.92 -1.75
C LYS A 4 -2.76 19.06 -2.31
N LYS A 5 -2.50 17.77 -2.51
CA LYS A 5 -3.50 16.81 -3.01
C LYS A 5 -4.61 16.59 -1.98
N ILE A 6 -4.25 16.47 -0.70
CA ILE A 6 -5.19 16.34 0.43
C ILE A 6 -6.15 17.53 0.49
N ILE A 7 -5.61 18.77 0.42
CA ILE A 7 -6.44 19.99 0.50
C ILE A 7 -7.41 20.10 -0.69
N ALA A 8 -6.99 19.69 -1.89
CA ALA A 8 -7.87 19.71 -3.07
C ALA A 8 -9.03 18.71 -2.91
N THR A 9 -8.75 17.50 -2.41
CA THR A 9 -9.78 16.49 -2.15
C THR A 9 -10.78 16.92 -1.08
N VAL A 10 -10.35 17.66 -0.05
CA VAL A 10 -11.26 18.22 0.98
C VAL A 10 -12.33 19.14 0.37
N LYS A 11 -11.99 19.91 -0.66
CA LYS A 11 -12.88 20.96 -1.20
C LYS A 11 -13.97 20.41 -2.14
N SER A 12 -13.92 19.14 -2.54
CA SER A 12 -14.72 18.60 -3.64
C SER A 12 -15.67 17.46 -3.26
N GLN A 13 -15.96 17.22 -1.98
CA GLN A 13 -16.76 16.06 -1.55
C GLN A 13 -18.26 16.38 -1.43
N GLU A 14 -19.11 15.51 -1.97
CA GLU A 14 -20.55 15.42 -1.65
C GLU A 14 -20.70 14.55 -0.38
N GLU A 15 -21.46 15.02 0.62
CA GLU A 15 -21.40 14.48 2.00
C GLU A 15 -22.67 13.70 2.41
N GLU A 16 -22.49 12.44 2.85
CA GLU A 16 -23.40 11.75 3.77
C GLU A 16 -22.77 11.76 5.18
N LYS A 17 -23.50 12.28 6.17
CA LYS A 17 -22.95 12.49 7.53
C LYS A 17 -23.24 11.30 8.44
N VAL A 18 -22.21 10.50 8.71
CA VAL A 18 -22.26 9.43 9.72
C VAL A 18 -21.59 9.90 11.02
N PRO A 19 -22.32 10.00 12.15
CA PRO A 19 -21.73 10.42 13.41
C PRO A 19 -20.90 9.29 14.03
N PHE A 20 -19.63 9.55 14.33
CA PHE A 20 -18.73 8.64 15.05
C PHE A 20 -17.83 9.44 16.01
N SER A 21 -17.44 8.84 17.13
CA SER A 21 -16.59 9.49 18.14
C SER A 21 -15.16 8.97 18.06
N LEU A 22 -14.18 9.89 18.03
CA LEU A 22 -12.76 9.57 18.06
C LEU A 22 -12.12 10.02 19.38
N LYS A 23 -11.22 9.19 19.92
CA LYS A 23 -10.33 9.59 21.02
C LYS A 23 -8.97 9.94 20.45
N LEU A 24 -8.54 11.19 20.64
CA LEU A 24 -7.25 11.70 20.20
C LEU A 24 -6.39 12.07 21.41
N PRO A 25 -5.06 11.83 21.37
CA PRO A 25 -4.13 12.48 22.27
C PRO A 25 -4.27 14.01 22.20
N ALA A 26 -4.09 14.69 23.33
CA ALA A 26 -4.27 16.14 23.42
C ALA A 26 -3.33 16.91 22.46
N SER A 27 -2.06 16.52 22.41
CA SER A 27 -1.07 17.11 21.50
C SER A 27 -1.47 16.99 20.03
N LEU A 28 -1.96 15.81 19.62
CA LEU A 28 -2.40 15.57 18.25
C LEU A 28 -3.62 16.42 17.88
N LYS A 29 -4.55 16.63 18.83
CA LYS A 29 -5.71 17.51 18.61
C LYS A 29 -5.26 18.95 18.34
N GLU A 30 -4.31 19.46 19.11
CA GLU A 30 -3.79 20.83 18.96
C GLU A 30 -3.09 21.02 17.61
N ASP A 31 -2.27 20.07 17.21
CA ASP A 31 -1.57 20.11 15.91
C ASP A 31 -2.56 20.11 14.74
N ILE A 32 -3.58 19.24 14.79
CA ILE A 32 -4.61 19.17 13.74
C ILE A 32 -5.44 20.47 13.71
N GLN A 33 -5.76 21.05 14.88
CA GLN A 33 -6.49 22.32 14.97
C GLN A 33 -5.70 23.45 14.33
N SER A 34 -4.44 23.61 14.71
CA SER A 34 -3.55 24.64 14.17
C SER A 34 -3.42 24.52 12.65
N LEU A 35 -3.31 23.28 12.14
CA LEU A 35 -3.23 23.03 10.71
C LEU A 35 -4.54 23.34 9.98
N ALA A 36 -5.68 22.97 10.56
CA ALA A 36 -7.00 23.22 10.00
C ALA A 36 -7.28 24.73 9.89
N GLU A 37 -6.97 25.49 10.95
CA GLU A 37 -7.09 26.95 10.97
C GLU A 37 -6.17 27.61 9.94
N LYS A 38 -4.90 27.20 9.89
CA LYS A 38 -3.92 27.73 8.94
C LYS A 38 -4.35 27.55 7.48
N GLU A 39 -4.99 26.43 7.16
CA GLU A 39 -5.42 26.10 5.81
C GLU A 39 -6.88 26.48 5.52
N SER A 40 -7.57 27.12 6.48
CA SER A 40 -8.98 27.50 6.39
C SER A 40 -9.89 26.32 6.01
N VAL A 41 -9.63 25.15 6.58
CA VAL A 41 -10.44 23.93 6.39
C VAL A 41 -11.01 23.46 7.73
N SER A 42 -12.09 22.69 7.70
CA SER A 42 -12.61 22.10 8.93
C SER A 42 -11.69 21.00 9.45
N MET A 43 -11.53 20.91 10.78
CA MET A 43 -10.79 19.82 11.42
C MET A 43 -11.34 18.45 11.02
N ASN A 44 -12.67 18.31 10.96
CA ASN A 44 -13.32 17.06 10.57
C ASN A 44 -12.96 16.64 9.14
N SER A 45 -13.02 17.57 8.19
CA SER A 45 -12.67 17.29 6.79
C SER A 45 -11.20 16.94 6.65
N LEU A 46 -10.32 17.62 7.40
CA LEU A 46 -8.89 17.31 7.42
C LEU A 46 -8.62 15.89 7.94
N ILE A 47 -9.31 15.46 9.00
CA ILE A 47 -9.22 14.10 9.54
C ILE A 47 -9.71 13.08 8.51
N VAL A 48 -10.90 13.28 7.94
CA VAL A 48 -11.52 12.35 6.97
C VAL A 48 -10.62 12.15 5.76
N VAL A 49 -10.11 13.22 5.14
CA VAL A 49 -9.28 13.09 3.94
C VAL A 49 -7.90 12.52 4.26
N THR A 50 -7.36 12.77 5.45
CA THR A 50 -6.13 12.13 5.89
C THR A 50 -6.33 10.61 6.01
N LEU A 51 -7.44 10.17 6.63
CA LEU A 51 -7.79 8.75 6.71
C LEU A 51 -8.01 8.14 5.32
N GLN A 52 -8.74 8.83 4.44
CA GLN A 52 -8.95 8.39 3.06
C GLN A 52 -7.62 8.27 2.29
N SER A 53 -6.68 9.19 2.51
CA SER A 53 -5.36 9.16 1.89
C SER A 53 -4.50 8.00 2.38
N LEU A 54 -4.65 7.61 3.65
CA LEU A 54 -3.98 6.43 4.22
C LEU A 54 -4.58 5.12 3.69
N ILE A 55 -5.91 5.05 3.55
CA ILE A 55 -6.59 3.89 2.96
C ILE A 55 -6.19 3.73 1.49
N ASN A 56 -6.13 4.84 0.75
CA ASN A 56 -5.83 4.86 -0.68
C ASN A 56 -4.33 5.01 -0.99
N ASP A 57 -3.41 4.71 -0.06
CA ASP A 57 -1.97 4.81 -0.32
C ASP A 57 -1.48 3.62 -1.17
N ASP A 58 -1.91 3.62 -2.43
CA ASP A 58 -1.50 2.66 -3.45
C ASP A 58 0.02 2.65 -3.64
N CYS A 59 0.67 3.80 -3.46
CA CYS A 59 2.13 3.90 -3.58
C CYS A 59 2.83 3.15 -2.45
N GLY A 60 2.35 3.27 -1.21
CA GLY A 60 2.82 2.47 -0.09
C GLY A 60 2.59 0.97 -0.32
N ASN A 61 1.44 0.60 -0.87
CA ASN A 61 1.10 -0.79 -1.20
C ASN A 61 2.02 -1.37 -2.30
N GLU A 62 2.22 -0.63 -3.40
CA GLU A 62 3.09 -1.06 -4.50
C GLU A 62 4.56 -1.11 -4.09
N LEU A 63 5.02 -0.19 -3.24
CA LEU A 63 6.37 -0.23 -2.69
C LEU A 63 6.58 -1.46 -1.81
N ASN A 64 5.60 -1.82 -0.98
CA ASN A 64 5.65 -3.04 -0.16
C ASN A 64 5.65 -4.31 -1.02
N LYS A 65 4.83 -4.37 -2.07
CA LYS A 65 4.84 -5.48 -3.04
C LYS A 65 6.20 -5.61 -3.73
N THR A 66 6.75 -4.49 -4.20
CA THR A 66 8.07 -4.45 -4.84
C THR A 66 9.17 -4.91 -3.89
N LYS A 67 9.12 -4.48 -2.63
CA LYS A 67 10.05 -4.91 -1.60
C LYS A 67 9.96 -6.42 -1.35
N SER A 68 8.74 -6.97 -1.25
CA SER A 68 8.54 -8.42 -1.09
C SER A 68 9.16 -9.17 -2.26
N PHE A 69 8.86 -8.75 -3.49
CA PHE A 69 9.41 -9.36 -4.70
C PHE A 69 10.95 -9.34 -4.71
N LEU A 70 11.58 -8.23 -4.33
CA LEU A 70 13.04 -8.12 -4.26
C LEU A 70 13.65 -9.03 -3.19
N VAL A 71 12.97 -9.23 -2.06
CA VAL A 71 13.40 -10.17 -1.01
C VAL A 71 13.31 -11.60 -1.52
N ASP A 72 12.17 -11.98 -2.10
CA ASP A 72 11.96 -13.32 -2.66
C ASP A 72 12.99 -13.62 -3.76
N TYR A 73 13.28 -12.64 -4.62
CA TYR A 73 14.26 -12.78 -5.69
C TYR A 73 15.70 -12.86 -5.16
N ARG A 74 16.05 -12.06 -4.13
CA ARG A 74 17.34 -12.15 -3.45
C ARG A 74 17.52 -13.55 -2.86
N ASP A 75 16.51 -14.08 -2.19
CA ASP A 75 16.57 -15.38 -1.55
C ASP A 75 16.70 -16.48 -2.62
N TYR A 76 15.95 -16.39 -3.73
CA TYR A 76 16.14 -17.25 -4.89
C TYR A 76 17.58 -17.23 -5.45
N LEU A 77 18.16 -16.05 -5.66
CA LEU A 77 19.54 -15.95 -6.12
C LEU A 77 20.53 -16.51 -5.10
N TYR A 78 20.29 -16.27 -3.81
CA TYR A 78 21.10 -16.82 -2.74
C TYR A 78 21.04 -18.36 -2.74
N HIS A 79 19.87 -18.95 -2.96
CA HIS A 79 19.69 -20.39 -3.10
C HIS A 79 20.42 -20.95 -4.33
N GLN A 80 20.33 -20.28 -5.48
CA GLN A 80 21.05 -20.70 -6.68
C GLN A 80 22.57 -20.63 -6.53
N LEU A 81 23.07 -19.64 -5.79
CA LEU A 81 24.51 -19.44 -5.59
C LEU A 81 25.11 -20.33 -4.49
N THR A 82 24.34 -20.64 -3.45
CA THR A 82 24.83 -21.40 -2.28
C THR A 82 24.44 -22.87 -2.30
N GLY A 83 23.48 -23.29 -3.15
CA GLY A 83 23.07 -24.69 -3.30
C GLY A 83 22.34 -25.27 -2.09
N PHE A 84 21.94 -24.45 -1.12
CA PHE A 84 21.27 -24.89 0.12
C PHE A 84 19.77 -24.61 0.05
N TYR A 85 18.95 -25.66 0.15
CA TYR A 85 17.52 -25.59 0.40
C TYR A 85 17.25 -25.92 1.88
N PRO A 86 16.51 -25.11 2.65
CA PRO A 86 15.84 -25.62 3.83
C PRO A 86 14.76 -26.58 3.33
N THR A 87 15.07 -27.88 3.36
CA THR A 87 14.19 -28.97 2.93
C THR A 87 12.87 -28.95 3.68
N ASP A 88 11.77 -28.66 2.99
CA ASP A 88 10.41 -28.97 3.42
C ASP A 88 9.68 -29.73 2.28
N PRO A 89 9.17 -30.95 2.49
CA PRO A 89 8.62 -31.84 1.45
C PRO A 89 7.43 -31.32 0.61
N ASP A 90 6.87 -30.14 0.88
CA ASP A 90 5.83 -29.51 0.05
C ASP A 90 6.37 -28.86 -1.26
N GLU A 91 7.68 -28.96 -1.48
CA GLU A 91 8.42 -28.30 -2.57
C GLU A 91 8.08 -28.80 -3.99
N ALA A 92 7.64 -30.04 -4.14
CA ALA A 92 7.21 -30.58 -5.44
C ALA A 92 5.96 -29.85 -5.97
N ILE A 93 5.02 -29.55 -5.06
CA ILE A 93 3.78 -28.84 -5.38
C ILE A 93 4.09 -27.38 -5.72
N MET A 94 5.03 -26.75 -5.00
CA MET A 94 5.39 -25.36 -5.23
C MET A 94 6.16 -25.17 -6.54
N LYS A 95 7.03 -26.12 -6.91
CA LYS A 95 7.79 -26.11 -8.17
C LYS A 95 6.87 -26.25 -9.39
N ASP A 96 5.90 -27.16 -9.35
CA ASP A 96 4.95 -27.34 -10.46
C ASP A 96 3.99 -26.15 -10.58
N THR A 97 3.58 -25.57 -9.44
CA THR A 97 2.75 -24.36 -9.41
C THR A 97 3.49 -23.15 -9.99
N MET A 98 4.77 -22.96 -9.66
CA MET A 98 5.57 -21.85 -10.18
C MET A 98 5.89 -22.03 -11.67
N LYS A 99 6.18 -23.25 -12.12
CA LYS A 99 6.42 -23.53 -13.54
C LYS A 99 5.17 -23.27 -14.39
N SER A 100 3.99 -23.63 -13.88
CA SER A 100 2.71 -23.31 -14.53
C SER A 100 2.47 -21.80 -14.65
N LYS A 101 2.73 -21.03 -13.58
CA LYS A 101 2.58 -19.56 -13.59
C LYS A 101 3.55 -18.85 -14.53
N ILE A 102 4.80 -19.32 -14.62
CA ILE A 102 5.80 -18.77 -15.55
C ILE A 102 5.38 -19.01 -17.01
N ASN A 103 4.86 -20.20 -17.33
CA ASN A 103 4.38 -20.49 -18.68
C ASN A 103 3.16 -19.64 -19.06
N ALA A 104 2.23 -19.40 -18.14
CA ALA A 104 1.08 -18.53 -18.36
C ALA A 104 1.47 -17.05 -18.58
N LEU A 105 2.54 -16.58 -17.92
CA LEU A 105 3.08 -15.24 -18.16
C LEU A 105 3.76 -15.14 -19.53
N ASN A 106 4.50 -16.16 -19.94
CA ASN A 106 5.15 -16.17 -21.25
C ASN A 106 4.14 -16.21 -22.40
N SER A 107 3.03 -16.93 -22.26
CA SER A 107 1.96 -16.90 -23.29
C SER A 107 1.32 -15.52 -23.41
N LEU A 108 1.09 -14.81 -22.29
CA LEU A 108 0.55 -13.46 -22.30
C LEU A 108 1.51 -12.43 -22.91
N LEU A 109 2.81 -12.68 -22.87
CA LEU A 109 3.86 -11.84 -23.47
C LEU A 109 4.10 -12.12 -24.96
N GLU A 110 3.67 -13.29 -25.45
CA GLU A 110 3.77 -13.65 -26.87
C GLU A 110 2.55 -13.22 -27.69
N ASP A 111 1.38 -13.05 -27.07
CA ASP A 111 0.15 -12.57 -27.73
C ASP A 111 0.15 -11.03 -28.02
N ASP A 112 1.13 -10.29 -27.49
CA ASP A 112 1.29 -8.83 -27.66
C ASP A 112 2.33 -8.45 -28.75
N LYS A 113 2.73 -9.40 -29.62
CA LYS A 113 3.60 -9.18 -30.79
C LYS A 113 2.88 -9.42 -32.12
#